data_AF-A0A9C6SM95-F1
#
_entry.id   AF-A0A9C6SM95-F1
#
_cell.length_a   1.000
_cell.length_b   1.000
_cell.length_c   1.000
_cell.angle_alpha   90.00
_cell.angle_beta   90.00
_cell.angle_gamma   90.00
#
_symmetry.space_group_name_H-M   'P 1'
#
loop_
_entity.id
_entity.type
_entity.pdbx_description
1 polymer ?
#
loop_
_entity_poly.entity_id
_entity_poly.type
_entity_poly.pdbx_seq_one_letter_code
_entity_poly.pdbx_strand_id
1 'polypeptide(L)'
;MQLKVGILLLMLSAVLVVEAEMTSTPDDSTTSSGSSSTSAPPASDKNKLITHLIEHILATSKTGHYVGNVEFDQQSTILRIAGNLGEESLALKHHAYEKFISYNALRLKLEGDIDSRIAVIDNYFHTQRLSDACKLFYHLQKKDLLIADTETNSLKAFKLTINSENCPYQTVDSDESDSDEEYDPIWDIWNTILG
;
A
#
# COMPACT_ATOMS: atom_id res chain seq x y z
N MET A 1 -16.02 -7.76 -34.55
CA MET A 1 -16.40 -8.73 -33.51
C MET A 1 -16.12 -8.11 -32.15
N GLN A 2 -17.18 -7.94 -31.38
CA GLN A 2 -17.31 -7.73 -29.93
C GLN A 2 -16.53 -6.62 -29.20
N LEU A 3 -17.34 -5.65 -28.73
CA LEU A 3 -17.14 -4.73 -27.61
C LEU A 3 -16.60 -5.43 -26.34
N LYS A 4 -15.76 -4.72 -25.59
CA LYS A 4 -15.80 -4.78 -24.12
C LYS A 4 -15.89 -3.36 -23.55
N VAL A 5 -17.06 -3.08 -23.02
CA VAL A 5 -17.40 -1.97 -22.13
C VAL A 5 -16.87 -2.31 -20.73
N GLY A 6 -16.37 -1.31 -20.00
CA GLY A 6 -15.94 -1.47 -18.61
C GLY A 6 -15.53 -0.15 -17.98
N ILE A 7 -16.51 0.71 -17.78
CA ILE A 7 -16.47 1.97 -17.03
C ILE A 7 -15.95 1.71 -15.61
N LEU A 8 -15.00 2.52 -15.12
CA LEU A 8 -14.99 2.91 -13.72
C LEU A 8 -14.62 4.40 -13.58
N LEU A 9 -15.48 5.06 -12.83
CA LEU A 9 -15.71 6.49 -12.69
C LEU A 9 -14.52 7.28 -12.12
N LEU A 10 -14.43 8.51 -12.65
CA LEU A 10 -13.86 9.73 -12.10
C LEU A 10 -14.33 10.04 -10.66
N MET A 11 -13.43 10.61 -9.85
CA MET A 11 -13.67 11.78 -8.99
C MET A 11 -12.32 12.52 -8.80
N LEU A 12 -12.09 13.63 -9.51
CA LEU A 12 -12.21 15.04 -9.04
C LEU A 12 -11.32 15.32 -7.80
N SER A 13 -10.13 15.94 -7.91
CA SER A 13 -9.79 17.34 -8.27
C SER A 13 -10.50 18.39 -7.43
N ALA A 14 -9.78 18.98 -6.45
CA ALA A 14 -9.65 20.43 -6.22
C ALA A 14 -9.09 20.71 -4.80
N VAL A 15 -7.83 21.17 -4.71
CA VAL A 15 -7.32 21.91 -3.55
C VAL A 15 -7.37 23.38 -3.94
N LEU A 16 -8.29 24.13 -3.33
CA LEU A 16 -8.31 25.59 -3.41
C LEU A 16 -7.90 26.15 -2.04
N VAL A 17 -6.89 27.01 -2.12
CA VAL A 17 -6.35 27.90 -1.09
C VAL A 17 -7.36 28.99 -0.77
N VAL A 18 -7.55 29.37 0.51
CA VAL A 18 -7.79 30.76 0.91
C VAL A 18 -7.24 31.02 2.32
N GLU A 19 -6.34 32.00 2.45
CA GLU A 19 -5.96 32.69 3.68
C GLU A 19 -6.76 34.00 3.85
N ALA A 20 -7.01 34.34 5.12
CA ALA A 20 -6.98 35.67 5.77
C ALA A 20 -8.09 36.74 5.58
N GLU A 21 -8.50 37.22 6.77
CA GLU A 21 -8.70 38.60 7.25
C GLU A 21 -10.10 39.25 7.41
N MET A 22 -10.17 40.00 8.53
CA MET A 22 -11.30 40.71 9.17
C MET A 22 -11.60 42.08 8.54
N THR A 23 -12.88 42.54 8.52
CA THR A 23 -13.31 43.89 8.98
C THR A 23 -14.83 44.16 8.95
N SER A 24 -15.35 44.63 10.10
CA SER A 24 -16.44 45.59 10.45
C SER A 24 -17.73 45.92 9.62
N THR A 25 -18.89 45.63 10.26
CA THR A 25 -20.10 46.48 10.60
C THR A 25 -21.03 47.05 9.48
N PRO A 26 -22.26 47.58 9.78
CA PRO A 26 -23.53 46.96 9.35
C PRO A 26 -24.44 47.87 8.50
N ASP A 27 -25.43 47.33 7.77
CA ASP A 27 -26.75 47.96 7.68
C ASP A 27 -27.83 47.09 7.01
N ASP A 28 -29.05 47.43 7.38
CA ASP A 28 -30.36 46.82 7.18
C ASP A 28 -30.89 46.88 5.73
N SER A 29 -31.60 45.82 5.29
CA SER A 29 -32.77 45.89 4.39
C SER A 29 -33.31 44.50 4.03
N THR A 30 -34.61 44.33 4.28
CA THR A 30 -35.46 43.18 3.98
C THR A 30 -35.86 43.13 2.50
N THR A 31 -35.75 41.97 1.83
CA THR A 31 -36.69 41.51 0.77
C THR A 31 -36.53 39.99 0.56
N SER A 32 -37.67 39.29 0.58
CA SER A 32 -37.84 37.84 0.45
C SER A 32 -37.96 37.41 -1.02
N SER A 33 -37.21 36.37 -1.43
CA SER A 33 -37.73 35.15 -2.07
C SER A 33 -36.64 34.35 -2.78
N GLY A 34 -36.61 33.04 -2.51
CA GLY A 34 -36.00 32.04 -3.40
C GLY A 34 -34.58 31.58 -3.05
N SER A 35 -34.23 31.45 -1.76
CA SER A 35 -33.01 30.75 -1.38
C SER A 35 -33.31 29.25 -1.31
N SER A 36 -32.84 28.49 -2.31
CA SER A 36 -32.63 27.05 -2.15
C SER A 36 -31.54 26.88 -1.10
N SER A 37 -31.94 26.87 0.16
CA SER A 37 -31.09 26.59 1.29
C SER A 37 -30.67 25.12 1.22
N THR A 38 -29.53 24.87 0.59
CA THR A 38 -28.74 23.67 0.88
C THR A 38 -28.17 23.87 2.28
N SER A 39 -29.00 23.63 3.30
CA SER A 39 -28.57 23.68 4.69
C SER A 39 -27.50 22.62 4.90
N ALA A 40 -26.36 23.00 5.48
CA ALA A 40 -25.32 22.05 5.86
C ALA A 40 -25.92 20.92 6.71
N PRO A 41 -25.52 19.65 6.51
CA PRO A 41 -26.10 18.55 7.26
C PRO A 41 -25.90 18.76 8.76
N PRO A 42 -26.90 18.42 9.59
CA PRO A 42 -26.74 18.43 11.04
C PRO A 42 -25.58 17.52 11.44
N ALA A 43 -24.89 17.85 12.54
CA ALA A 43 -23.72 17.10 12.98
C ALA A 43 -24.01 15.59 13.20
N SER A 44 -25.24 15.25 13.57
CA SER A 44 -25.73 13.87 13.69
C SER A 44 -25.66 13.09 12.36
N ASP A 45 -25.97 13.74 11.24
CA ASP A 45 -25.91 13.10 9.92
C ASP A 45 -24.46 12.92 9.46
N LYS A 46 -23.59 13.88 9.77
CA LYS A 46 -22.14 13.75 9.51
C LYS A 46 -21.52 12.63 10.34
N ASN A 47 -21.91 12.52 11.61
CA ASN A 47 -21.44 11.45 12.50
C ASN A 47 -21.86 10.07 11.99
N LYS A 48 -23.11 9.89 11.57
CA LYS A 48 -23.57 8.64 10.95
C LYS A 48 -22.80 8.31 9.67
N LEU A 49 -22.58 9.31 8.82
CA LEU A 49 -21.83 9.14 7.58
C LEU A 49 -20.41 8.65 7.85
N ILE A 50 -19.66 9.32 8.73
CA ILE A 50 -18.28 8.92 9.01
C ILE A 50 -18.20 7.55 9.71
N THR A 51 -19.13 7.22 10.60
CA THR A 51 -19.21 5.87 11.20
C THR A 51 -19.41 4.81 10.12
N HIS A 52 -20.32 5.04 9.17
CA HIS A 52 -20.54 4.11 8.05
C HIS A 52 -19.29 3.98 7.16
N LEU A 53 -18.59 5.07 6.88
CA LEU A 53 -17.33 5.04 6.12
C LEU A 53 -16.24 4.24 6.86
N ILE A 54 -16.15 4.38 8.19
CA ILE A 54 -15.24 3.63 9.05
C ILE A 54 -15.56 2.12 9.01
N GLU A 55 -16.82 1.74 9.17
CA GLU A 55 -17.26 0.34 9.09
C GLU A 55 -16.94 -0.26 7.71
N HIS A 56 -17.23 0.49 6.65
CA HIS A 56 -16.97 0.07 5.29
C HIS A 56 -15.48 -0.16 5.05
N ILE A 57 -14.62 0.80 5.39
CA ILE A 57 -13.18 0.67 5.13
C ILE A 57 -12.53 -0.43 5.97
N LEU A 58 -12.98 -0.66 7.21
CA LEU A 58 -12.52 -1.78 8.05
C LEU A 58 -12.87 -3.16 7.43
N ALA A 59 -13.94 -3.23 6.64
CA ALA A 59 -14.32 -4.45 5.93
C ALA A 59 -13.52 -4.60 4.62
N THR A 60 -13.38 -3.54 3.84
CA THR A 60 -12.76 -3.61 2.50
C THR A 60 -11.23 -3.55 2.52
N SER A 61 -10.60 -3.07 3.59
CA SER A 61 -9.14 -2.99 3.70
C SER A 61 -8.44 -4.32 3.98
N LYS A 62 -9.19 -5.41 4.19
CA LYS A 62 -8.68 -6.76 4.45
C LYS A 62 -8.23 -7.44 3.15
N THR A 63 -7.27 -6.83 2.49
CA THR A 63 -6.69 -7.27 1.20
C THR A 63 -5.17 -7.18 1.27
N GLY A 64 -4.48 -7.93 0.41
CA GLY A 64 -3.02 -8.05 0.44
C GLY A 64 -2.54 -8.81 1.69
N HIS A 65 -1.35 -8.46 2.16
CA HIS A 65 -0.62 -9.19 3.23
C HIS A 65 -0.92 -8.64 4.64
N TYR A 66 -2.21 -8.48 4.95
CA TYR A 66 -2.65 -7.92 6.23
C TYR A 66 -2.59 -8.92 7.40
N VAL A 67 -2.64 -10.22 7.13
CA VAL A 67 -2.64 -11.27 8.16
C VAL A 67 -1.25 -11.36 8.78
N GLY A 68 -1.17 -11.21 10.11
CA GLY A 68 0.11 -11.18 10.84
C GLY A 68 0.83 -9.84 10.79
N ASN A 69 0.25 -8.82 10.15
CA ASN A 69 0.81 -7.48 10.12
C ASN A 69 0.42 -6.69 11.38
N VAL A 70 1.37 -6.54 12.30
CA VAL A 70 1.15 -5.85 13.59
C VAL A 70 0.74 -4.39 13.41
N GLU A 71 1.26 -3.69 12.39
CA GLU A 71 0.89 -2.31 12.11
C GLU A 71 -0.57 -2.21 11.64
N PHE A 72 -1.02 -3.16 10.80
CA PHE A 72 -2.41 -3.20 10.34
C PHE A 72 -3.38 -3.44 11.50
N ASP A 73 -3.04 -4.35 12.41
CA ASP A 73 -3.84 -4.62 13.60
C ASP A 73 -3.96 -3.38 14.51
N GLN A 74 -2.86 -2.64 14.67
CA GLN A 74 -2.85 -1.39 15.44
C GLN A 74 -3.70 -0.30 14.76
N GLN A 75 -3.49 -0.06 13.46
CA GLN A 75 -4.21 0.99 12.72
C GLN A 75 -5.71 0.68 12.63
N SER A 76 -6.08 -0.58 12.38
CA SER A 76 -7.49 -0.99 12.35
C SER A 76 -8.15 -0.90 13.74
N THR A 77 -7.40 -1.12 14.81
CA THR A 77 -7.88 -0.96 16.19
C THR A 77 -8.11 0.51 16.54
N ILE A 78 -7.19 1.40 16.19
CA ILE A 78 -7.36 2.85 16.36
C ILE A 78 -8.62 3.32 15.62
N LEU A 79 -8.78 2.89 14.37
CA LEU A 79 -9.93 3.26 13.56
C LEU A 79 -11.26 2.73 14.15
N ARG A 80 -11.27 1.49 14.64
CA ARG A 80 -12.45 0.89 15.30
C ARG A 80 -12.84 1.64 16.57
N ILE A 81 -11.86 2.01 17.39
CA ILE A 81 -12.09 2.82 18.60
C ILE A 81 -12.70 4.17 18.21
N ALA A 82 -12.16 4.83 17.17
CA ALA A 82 -12.69 6.09 16.69
C ALA A 82 -14.14 5.97 16.20
N GLY A 83 -14.47 4.92 15.44
CA GLY A 83 -15.83 4.67 14.95
C GLY A 83 -16.89 4.59 16.05
N ASN A 84 -16.51 4.08 17.23
CA ASN A 84 -17.39 3.93 18.39
C ASN A 84 -17.59 5.21 19.22
N LEU A 85 -16.88 6.30 18.92
CA LEU A 85 -17.04 7.56 19.64
C LEU A 85 -18.39 8.23 19.34
N GLY A 86 -18.81 9.16 20.19
CA GLY A 86 -20.03 9.93 20.01
C GLY A 86 -19.89 11.06 18.97
N GLU A 87 -20.96 11.82 18.80
CA GLU A 87 -21.03 12.94 17.85
C GLU A 87 -20.10 14.09 18.23
N GLU A 88 -19.82 14.28 19.53
CA GLU A 88 -18.87 15.25 20.05
C GLU A 88 -17.44 15.01 19.55
N SER A 89 -17.15 13.79 19.09
CA SER A 89 -15.84 13.35 18.62
C SER A 89 -15.74 13.30 17.08
N LEU A 90 -16.63 14.00 16.36
CA LEU A 90 -16.68 13.98 14.89
C LEU A 90 -15.31 14.26 14.23
N ALA A 91 -14.57 15.26 14.73
CA ALA A 91 -13.24 15.60 14.21
C ALA A 91 -12.23 14.46 14.39
N LEU A 92 -12.27 13.76 15.52
CA LEU A 92 -11.40 12.61 15.80
C LEU A 92 -11.72 11.44 14.87
N LYS A 93 -13.01 11.20 14.58
CA LYS A 93 -13.44 10.19 13.62
C LYS A 93 -12.88 10.45 12.22
N HIS A 94 -13.04 11.68 11.73
CA HIS A 94 -12.51 12.09 10.43
C HIS A 94 -10.99 11.91 10.36
N HIS A 95 -10.27 12.39 11.37
CA HIS A 95 -8.81 12.26 11.42
C HIS A 95 -8.34 10.81 11.43
N ALA A 96 -8.98 9.94 12.23
CA ALA A 96 -8.66 8.52 12.27
C ALA A 96 -8.91 7.84 10.91
N TYR A 97 -10.03 8.18 10.26
CA TYR A 97 -10.37 7.67 8.93
C TYR A 97 -9.35 8.08 7.86
N GLU A 98 -9.00 9.36 7.78
CA GLU A 98 -8.01 9.86 6.82
C GLU A 98 -6.62 9.25 7.03
N LYS A 99 -6.19 9.12 8.29
CA LYS A 99 -4.95 8.43 8.63
C LYS A 99 -4.96 6.97 8.19
N PHE A 100 -6.05 6.25 8.45
CA PHE A 100 -6.15 4.85 8.07
C PHE A 100 -6.13 4.66 6.55
N ILE A 101 -6.84 5.51 5.79
CA ILE A 101 -6.80 5.48 4.32
C ILE A 101 -5.37 5.68 3.82
N SER A 102 -4.68 6.70 4.32
CA SER A 102 -3.32 7.04 3.88
C SER A 102 -2.35 5.90 4.20
N TYR A 103 -2.45 5.35 5.42
CA TYR A 103 -1.70 4.18 5.86
C TYR A 103 -1.94 2.97 4.93
N ASN A 104 -3.21 2.62 4.69
CA ASN A 104 -3.57 1.42 3.95
C ASN A 104 -3.20 1.54 2.45
N ALA A 105 -3.31 2.75 1.88
CA ALA A 105 -2.86 3.02 0.52
C ALA A 105 -1.34 2.83 0.37
N LEU A 106 -0.55 3.34 1.34
CA LEU A 106 0.90 3.13 1.33
C LEU A 106 1.25 1.65 1.49
N ARG A 107 0.56 0.93 2.40
CA ARG A 107 0.76 -0.50 2.61
C ARG A 107 0.58 -1.29 1.31
N LEU A 108 -0.57 -1.13 0.66
CA LEU A 108 -0.89 -1.84 -0.58
C LEU A 108 0.06 -1.47 -1.72
N LYS A 109 0.50 -0.20 -1.79
CA LYS A 109 1.52 0.22 -2.77
C LYS A 109 2.83 -0.53 -2.54
N LEU A 110 3.31 -0.58 -1.31
CA LEU A 110 4.57 -1.23 -0.97
C LEU A 110 4.52 -2.75 -1.18
N GLU A 111 3.40 -3.40 -0.86
CA GLU A 111 3.16 -4.81 -1.18
C GLU A 111 3.21 -5.04 -2.71
N GLY A 112 2.54 -4.20 -3.50
CA GLY A 112 2.63 -4.28 -4.97
C GLY A 112 4.04 -4.05 -5.53
N ASP A 113 4.81 -3.13 -4.93
CA ASP A 113 6.20 -2.90 -5.31
C ASP A 113 7.08 -4.13 -4.96
N ILE A 114 6.80 -4.81 -3.84
CA ILE A 114 7.48 -6.07 -3.44
C ILE A 114 7.17 -7.18 -4.45
N ASP A 115 5.89 -7.40 -4.75
CA ASP A 115 5.44 -8.39 -5.73
C ASP A 115 6.10 -8.16 -7.09
N SER A 116 6.14 -6.90 -7.53
CA SER A 116 6.79 -6.53 -8.79
C SER A 116 8.28 -6.86 -8.78
N ARG A 117 8.99 -6.61 -7.68
CA ARG A 117 10.41 -6.92 -7.60
C ARG A 117 10.67 -8.43 -7.58
N ILE A 118 9.85 -9.19 -6.87
CA ILE A 118 9.91 -10.66 -6.87
C ILE A 118 9.69 -11.20 -8.28
N ALA A 119 8.70 -10.67 -9.02
CA ALA A 119 8.45 -11.08 -10.40
C ALA A 119 9.65 -10.80 -11.33
N VAL A 120 10.35 -9.67 -11.15
CA VAL A 120 11.58 -9.37 -11.88
C VAL A 120 12.67 -10.39 -11.57
N ILE A 121 12.86 -10.73 -10.30
CA ILE A 121 13.81 -11.76 -9.87
C ILE A 121 13.48 -13.12 -10.50
N ASP A 122 12.21 -13.53 -10.47
CA ASP A 122 11.76 -14.79 -11.07
C ASP A 122 12.00 -14.80 -12.58
N ASN A 123 11.77 -13.68 -13.26
CA ASN A 123 12.10 -13.55 -14.66
C ASN A 123 13.61 -13.70 -14.93
N TYR A 124 14.48 -13.21 -14.05
CA TYR A 124 15.93 -13.42 -14.19
C TYR A 124 16.29 -14.91 -14.15
N PHE A 125 15.68 -15.68 -13.24
CA PHE A 125 15.90 -17.13 -13.17
C PHE A 125 15.42 -17.87 -14.44
N HIS A 126 14.40 -17.35 -15.13
CA HIS A 126 13.86 -17.98 -16.34
C HIS A 126 14.54 -17.56 -17.64
N THR A 127 15.06 -16.34 -17.71
CA THR A 127 15.49 -15.73 -18.98
C THR A 127 16.99 -15.51 -19.09
N GLN A 128 17.73 -15.54 -17.98
CA GLN A 128 19.16 -15.21 -17.96
C GLN A 128 20.00 -16.43 -17.55
N ARG A 129 21.18 -16.55 -18.14
CA ARG A 129 22.22 -17.46 -17.65
C ARG A 129 22.93 -16.80 -16.48
N LEU A 130 22.49 -17.12 -15.27
CA LEU A 130 23.05 -16.57 -14.04
C LEU A 130 24.23 -17.40 -13.53
N SER A 131 25.29 -16.73 -13.06
CA SER A 131 26.33 -17.37 -12.24
C SER A 131 25.75 -17.82 -10.90
N ASP A 132 26.38 -18.79 -10.23
CA ASP A 132 25.89 -19.30 -8.95
C ASP A 132 25.87 -18.22 -7.86
N ALA A 133 26.84 -17.29 -7.90
CA ALA A 133 26.85 -16.10 -7.06
C ALA A 133 25.60 -15.23 -7.27
N CYS A 134 25.19 -15.01 -8.52
CA CYS A 134 23.96 -14.25 -8.81
C CYS A 134 22.69 -15.00 -8.45
N LYS A 135 22.65 -16.34 -8.64
CA LYS A 135 21.51 -17.14 -8.18
C LYS A 135 21.33 -17.00 -6.67
N LEU A 136 22.41 -17.16 -5.90
CA LEU A 136 22.39 -17.00 -4.45
C LEU A 136 21.95 -15.58 -4.04
N PHE A 137 22.51 -14.56 -4.67
CA PHE A 137 22.15 -13.16 -4.43
C PHE A 137 20.65 -12.92 -4.61
N TYR A 138 20.08 -13.33 -5.75
CA TYR A 138 18.66 -13.13 -6.02
C TYR A 138 17.74 -14.01 -5.16
N HIS A 139 18.18 -15.21 -4.77
CA HIS A 139 17.45 -16.02 -3.79
C HIS A 139 17.35 -15.33 -2.43
N LEU A 140 18.45 -14.73 -1.95
CA LEU A 140 18.44 -13.98 -0.70
C LEU A 140 17.53 -12.75 -0.80
N GLN A 141 17.59 -12.00 -1.92
CA GLN A 141 16.68 -10.87 -2.13
C GLN A 141 15.21 -11.31 -2.10
N LYS A 142 14.85 -12.36 -2.85
CA LYS A 142 13.48 -12.87 -2.89
C LYS A 142 13.00 -13.31 -1.51
N LYS A 143 13.84 -14.02 -0.74
CA LYS A 143 13.51 -14.44 0.62
C LYS A 143 13.24 -13.24 1.54
N ASP A 144 14.11 -12.23 1.51
CA ASP A 144 13.97 -11.03 2.32
C ASP A 144 12.70 -10.24 1.99
N LEU A 145 12.34 -10.17 0.70
CA LEU A 145 11.14 -9.51 0.22
C LEU A 145 9.85 -10.24 0.64
N LEU A 146 9.81 -11.57 0.52
CA LEU A 146 8.67 -12.39 0.97
C LEU A 146 8.40 -12.26 2.48
N ILE A 147 9.45 -12.07 3.28
CA ILE A 147 9.30 -11.81 4.72
C ILE A 147 8.75 -10.39 4.95
N ALA A 148 9.17 -9.42 4.14
CA ALA A 148 8.76 -8.02 4.30
C ALA A 148 7.25 -7.78 4.05
N ASP A 149 6.57 -8.68 3.34
CA ASP A 149 5.15 -8.55 2.99
C ASP A 149 4.23 -8.41 4.20
N THR A 150 4.57 -8.94 5.36
CA THR A 150 3.76 -8.79 6.59
C THR A 150 4.32 -7.77 7.58
N GLU A 151 5.46 -7.15 7.29
CA GLU A 151 6.11 -6.16 8.16
C GLU A 151 5.44 -4.78 8.16
N THR A 152 5.96 -3.83 8.94
CA THR A 152 5.50 -2.43 8.88
C THR A 152 5.81 -1.77 7.53
N ASN A 153 5.10 -0.71 7.17
CA ASN A 153 5.36 0.09 5.97
C ASN A 153 6.81 0.62 5.93
N SER A 154 7.36 1.01 7.07
CA SER A 154 8.75 1.47 7.17
C SER A 154 9.75 0.36 6.83
N LEU A 155 9.52 -0.86 7.34
CA LEU A 155 10.38 -2.01 7.06
C LEU A 155 10.21 -2.50 5.62
N LYS A 156 8.99 -2.50 5.06
CA LYS A 156 8.75 -2.76 3.64
C LYS A 156 9.56 -1.82 2.75
N ALA A 157 9.46 -0.51 2.97
CA ALA A 157 10.19 0.49 2.18
C ALA A 157 11.72 0.31 2.29
N PHE A 158 12.22 0.02 3.50
CA PHE A 158 13.63 -0.28 3.72
C PHE A 158 14.08 -1.54 2.97
N LYS A 159 13.33 -2.65 3.10
CA LYS A 159 13.62 -3.92 2.45
C LYS A 159 13.54 -3.83 0.93
N LEU A 160 12.59 -3.06 0.38
CA LEU A 160 12.55 -2.75 -1.05
C LEU A 160 13.81 -2.02 -1.51
N THR A 161 14.27 -1.02 -0.76
CA THR A 161 15.45 -0.25 -1.11
C THR A 161 16.69 -1.13 -1.22
N ILE A 162 16.98 -1.93 -0.18
CA ILE A 162 18.19 -2.77 -0.15
C ILE A 162 18.13 -3.95 -1.15
N ASN A 163 16.93 -4.40 -1.54
CA ASN A 163 16.73 -5.51 -2.48
C ASN A 163 16.37 -5.04 -3.91
N SER A 164 16.56 -3.75 -4.20
CA SER A 164 16.31 -3.18 -5.53
C SER A 164 17.50 -3.38 -6.50
N GLU A 165 18.69 -3.60 -5.96
CA GLU A 165 19.94 -3.67 -6.72
C GLU A 165 20.02 -4.95 -7.58
N ASN A 166 20.67 -4.84 -8.73
CA ASN A 166 21.01 -6.00 -9.55
C ASN A 166 22.27 -6.70 -9.01
N CYS A 167 22.41 -7.99 -9.34
CA CYS A 167 23.60 -8.74 -8.96
C CYS A 167 24.87 -8.08 -9.54
N PRO A 168 25.92 -7.82 -8.73
CA PRO A 168 27.15 -7.19 -9.21
C PRO A 168 28.08 -8.15 -9.98
N TYR A 169 27.80 -9.45 -9.97
CA TYR A 169 28.68 -10.51 -10.51
C TYR A 169 28.27 -10.97 -11.93
N GLN A 170 27.78 -10.07 -12.78
CA GLN A 170 27.19 -10.40 -14.09
C GLN A 170 28.18 -10.88 -15.17
N THR A 171 29.49 -10.95 -14.91
CA THR A 171 30.47 -11.38 -15.90
C THR A 171 30.67 -12.90 -15.87
N VAL A 172 29.90 -13.61 -16.68
CA VAL A 172 30.40 -14.82 -17.35
C VAL A 172 30.52 -14.48 -18.83
N ASP A 173 31.59 -13.76 -19.17
CA ASP A 173 32.07 -13.79 -20.56
C ASP A 173 32.42 -15.24 -20.85
N SER A 174 31.67 -15.85 -21.77
CA SER A 174 31.94 -17.20 -22.25
C SER A 174 33.26 -17.21 -23.02
N ASP A 175 34.35 -17.48 -22.34
CA ASP A 175 35.46 -18.19 -22.95
C ASP A 175 35.22 -19.68 -22.76
N GLU A 176 34.86 -20.34 -23.87
CA GLU A 176 34.72 -21.78 -23.94
C GLU A 176 36.06 -22.45 -23.62
N SER A 177 36.13 -23.14 -22.49
CA SER A 177 37.11 -24.20 -22.29
C SER A 177 36.40 -25.42 -21.74
N ASP A 178 36.20 -26.39 -22.62
CA ASP A 178 35.81 -27.76 -22.28
C ASP A 178 36.77 -28.32 -21.22
N SER A 179 36.24 -28.71 -20.07
CA SER A 179 36.92 -29.62 -19.15
C SER A 179 35.90 -30.42 -18.35
N ASP A 180 36.04 -31.73 -18.47
CA ASP A 180 35.12 -32.80 -18.10
C ASP A 180 34.81 -32.93 -16.59
N GLU A 181 33.57 -33.38 -16.33
CA GLU A 181 33.04 -34.12 -15.17
C GLU A 181 33.71 -33.92 -13.79
N GLU A 182 33.09 -33.12 -12.93
CA GLU A 182 33.28 -33.22 -11.48
C GLU A 182 31.93 -33.22 -10.74
N TYR A 183 31.73 -34.28 -9.96
CA TYR A 183 30.55 -34.61 -9.18
C TYR A 183 30.17 -33.47 -8.21
N ASP A 184 28.93 -32.99 -8.26
CA ASP A 184 28.46 -31.83 -7.48
C ASP A 184 27.67 -32.28 -6.21
N PRO A 185 28.28 -32.25 -5.01
CA PRO A 185 27.64 -32.70 -3.77
C PRO A 185 26.58 -31.72 -3.21
N ILE A 186 26.31 -30.60 -3.90
CA ILE A 186 25.43 -29.53 -3.39
C ILE A 186 23.94 -29.91 -3.49
N TRP A 187 23.57 -30.85 -4.36
CA TRP A 187 22.19 -31.35 -4.47
C TRP A 187 21.71 -32.10 -3.20
N ASP A 188 22.62 -32.72 -2.44
CA ASP A 188 22.28 -33.45 -1.21
C ASP A 188 22.00 -32.51 -0.02
N ILE A 189 22.56 -31.30 -0.03
CA ILE A 189 22.34 -30.31 1.03
C ILE A 189 20.93 -29.69 0.91
N TRP A 190 20.42 -29.52 -0.31
CA TRP A 190 19.09 -28.96 -0.56
C TRP A 190 17.94 -29.84 -0.08
N ASN A 191 18.08 -31.17 -0.15
CA ASN A 191 17.09 -32.11 0.40
C ASN A 191 17.09 -32.20 1.93
N THR A 192 18.13 -31.69 2.59
CA THR A 192 18.27 -31.74 4.06
C THR A 192 17.70 -30.48 4.73
N ILE A 193 17.60 -29.36 4.02
CA ILE A 193 17.16 -28.07 4.58
C ILE A 193 15.67 -27.80 4.34
N LEU A 194 15.08 -28.41 3.31
CA LEU A 194 13.67 -28.23 2.94
C LEU A 194 12.79 -29.48 3.19
N GLY A 195 13.30 -30.46 3.93
CA GLY A 195 12.53 -31.57 4.49
C GLY A 195 11.79 -31.16 5.76
#